data_AF-A0AAJ5YWQ1-F1
#
_entry.id   AF-A0AAJ5YWQ1-F1
#
_cell.length_a   1.000
_cell.length_b   1.000
_cell.length_c   1.000
_cell.angle_alpha   90.00
_cell.angle_beta   90.00
_cell.angle_gamma   90.00
#
_symmetry.space_group_name_H-M   'P 1'
#
loop_
_entity.id
_entity.type
_entity.pdbx_description
1 polymer ?
#
loop_
_entity_poly.entity_id
_entity_poly.type
_entity_poly.pdbx_seq_one_letter_code
_entity_poly.pdbx_strand_id
1 'polypeptide(L)'
;MNEAARAVLREFKGHITMGFGESDEYSFLIDRDSTLYSRRQSKLVSHIVSIFTGAYVFHWSDYMGIPLSKPPSFDGRLVVYPSAKEVRDYFAWRQVDTHINNLYNTTFWALVLQGNQTEREAHETLKGTYSKDKHEILFQRFGINYDKLPALFRKGTTLVYSRILAPSRPINSKPKTELCTLHVDIIQDAFWQPAKGENSLTSAQNDTEIVDEDRQRSKCAGMGMHVLPTDTI
;
A
#
# COMPACT_ATOMS: atom_id res chain seq x y z
N MET A 1 -0.55 -5.75 -10.23
CA MET A 1 -0.59 -4.41 -9.59
C MET A 1 0.73 -4.05 -8.92
N ASN A 2 1.13 -4.73 -7.85
CA ASN A 2 2.32 -4.35 -7.07
C ASN A 2 3.63 -4.31 -7.90
N GLU A 3 3.87 -5.29 -8.78
CA GLU A 3 5.08 -5.25 -9.62
C GLU A 3 5.06 -4.12 -10.65
N ALA A 4 3.90 -3.82 -11.23
CA ALA A 4 3.73 -2.65 -12.10
C ALA A 4 4.01 -1.33 -11.36
N ALA A 5 3.55 -1.21 -10.11
CA ALA A 5 3.88 -0.06 -9.27
C ALA A 5 5.37 0.02 -8.93
N ARG A 6 6.04 -1.12 -8.68
CA ARG A 6 7.49 -1.16 -8.49
C ARG A 6 8.24 -0.69 -9.73
N ALA A 7 7.80 -1.06 -10.93
CA ALA A 7 8.38 -0.56 -12.18
C ALA A 7 8.30 0.98 -12.25
N VAL A 8 7.14 1.57 -11.92
CA VAL A 8 6.96 3.03 -11.83
C VAL A 8 7.92 3.66 -10.81
N LEU A 9 8.00 3.13 -9.58
CA LEU A 9 8.90 3.67 -8.55
C LEU A 9 10.38 3.51 -8.88
N ARG A 10 10.76 2.47 -9.63
CA ARG A 10 12.15 2.27 -10.09
C ARG A 10 12.50 3.27 -11.19
N GLU A 11 11.61 3.45 -12.16
CA GLU A 11 11.82 4.39 -13.28
C GLU A 11 11.93 5.83 -12.79
N PHE A 12 11.04 6.25 -11.88
CA PHE A 12 11.02 7.60 -11.33
C PHE A 12 11.71 7.71 -9.97
N LYS A 13 12.75 6.90 -9.74
CA LYS A 13 13.52 6.94 -8.50
C LYS A 13 14.11 8.35 -8.29
N GLY A 14 13.81 8.94 -7.13
CA GLY A 14 14.21 10.32 -6.80
C GLY A 14 13.16 11.38 -7.15
N HIS A 15 12.09 11.01 -7.85
CA HIS A 15 10.94 11.87 -8.13
C HIS A 15 9.64 11.38 -7.51
N ILE A 16 9.44 10.06 -7.39
CA ILE A 16 8.31 9.45 -6.69
C ILE A 16 8.82 8.85 -5.38
N THR A 17 8.24 9.29 -4.26
CA THR A 17 8.72 8.94 -2.90
C THR A 17 7.97 7.76 -2.31
N MET A 18 6.70 7.59 -2.68
CA MET A 18 5.84 6.53 -2.17
C MET A 18 4.82 6.08 -3.21
N GLY A 19 4.44 4.80 -3.15
CA GLY A 19 3.25 4.28 -3.81
C GLY A 19 2.32 3.60 -2.81
N PHE A 20 1.01 3.75 -2.95
CA PHE A 20 0.01 3.00 -2.19
C PHE A 20 -0.99 2.34 -3.14
N GLY A 21 -1.27 1.05 -2.97
CA GLY A 21 -2.18 0.30 -3.83
C GLY A 21 -3.20 -0.53 -3.06
N GLU A 22 -4.39 -0.60 -3.64
CA GLU A 22 -5.58 -1.31 -3.16
C GLU A 22 -6.36 -1.77 -4.39
N SER A 23 -6.95 -2.98 -4.35
CA SER A 23 -7.85 -3.45 -5.42
C SER A 23 -7.20 -3.28 -6.81
N ASP A 24 -7.80 -2.46 -7.66
CA ASP A 24 -7.43 -2.09 -9.02
C ASP A 24 -6.84 -0.67 -9.13
N GLU A 25 -6.58 0.00 -8.01
CA GLU A 25 -5.99 1.35 -7.98
C GLU A 25 -4.57 1.39 -7.40
N TYR A 26 -3.81 2.41 -7.84
CA TYR A 26 -2.50 2.75 -7.29
C TYR A 26 -2.29 4.25 -7.28
N SER A 27 -1.86 4.77 -6.13
CA SER A 27 -1.54 6.18 -5.90
C SER A 27 -0.04 6.36 -5.80
N PHE A 28 0.53 7.34 -6.52
CA PHE A 28 1.96 7.65 -6.48
C PHE A 28 2.17 9.06 -5.97
N LEU A 29 2.95 9.20 -4.89
CA LEU A 29 3.34 10.49 -4.37
C LEU A 29 4.59 10.99 -5.09
N ILE A 30 4.42 12.07 -5.86
CA ILE A 30 5.52 12.79 -6.50
C ILE A 30 6.08 13.78 -5.47
N ASP A 31 7.41 13.80 -5.32
CA ASP A 31 8.11 14.72 -4.44
C ASP A 31 7.74 16.18 -4.74
N ARG A 32 7.50 16.97 -3.69
CA ARG A 32 7.09 18.38 -3.81
C ARG A 32 8.07 19.16 -4.67
N ASP A 33 9.36 18.92 -4.50
CA ASP A 33 10.45 19.69 -5.13
C ASP A 33 10.89 19.05 -6.47
N SER A 34 10.20 18.00 -6.92
CA SER A 34 10.43 17.37 -8.22
C SER A 34 10.25 18.35 -9.38
N THR A 35 11.25 18.40 -10.27
CA THR A 35 11.23 19.17 -11.51
C THR A 35 10.89 18.32 -12.74
N LEU A 36 10.49 17.05 -12.53
CA LEU A 36 10.20 16.07 -13.58
C LEU A 36 9.22 16.65 -14.61
N TYR A 37 9.62 16.62 -15.88
CA TYR A 37 8.88 17.17 -17.02
C TYR A 37 8.40 18.62 -16.83
N SER A 38 9.14 19.44 -16.09
CA SER A 38 8.72 20.80 -15.74
C SER A 38 7.33 20.84 -15.11
N ARG A 39 6.97 19.77 -14.38
CA ARG A 39 5.67 19.59 -13.69
C ARG A 39 4.46 19.62 -14.62
N ARG A 40 4.65 19.32 -15.91
CA ARG A 40 3.55 19.23 -16.88
C ARG A 40 2.67 18.03 -16.55
N GLN A 41 1.46 18.30 -16.06
CA GLN A 41 0.47 17.28 -15.67
C GLN A 41 0.27 16.20 -16.74
N SER A 42 0.09 16.59 -18.01
CA SER A 42 -0.15 15.63 -19.08
C SER A 42 1.02 14.65 -19.27
N LYS A 43 2.27 15.10 -19.09
CA LYS A 43 3.46 14.25 -19.21
C LYS A 43 3.64 13.34 -18.00
N LEU A 44 3.41 13.86 -16.79
CA LEU A 44 3.47 13.06 -15.55
C LEU A 44 2.46 11.92 -15.59
N VAL A 45 1.18 12.25 -15.84
CA VAL A 45 0.09 11.26 -15.85
C VAL A 45 0.29 10.24 -16.97
N SER A 46 0.47 10.69 -18.22
CA SER A 46 0.58 9.76 -19.35
C SER A 46 1.78 8.82 -19.23
N HIS A 47 2.92 9.30 -18.70
CA HIS A 47 4.10 8.46 -18.59
C HIS A 47 3.98 7.44 -17.45
N ILE A 48 3.46 7.85 -16.29
CA ILE A 48 3.19 6.93 -15.18
C ILE A 48 2.19 5.84 -15.62
N VAL A 49 1.07 6.23 -16.23
CA VAL A 49 0.06 5.28 -16.73
C VAL A 49 0.64 4.34 -17.80
N SER A 50 1.46 4.86 -18.71
CA SER A 50 2.10 4.05 -19.76
C SER A 50 3.05 3.01 -19.18
N ILE A 51 3.92 3.38 -18.24
CA ILE A 51 4.83 2.44 -17.57
C ILE A 51 4.04 1.42 -16.77
N PHE A 52 3.03 1.87 -16.01
CA PHE A 52 2.21 0.99 -15.20
C PHE A 52 1.47 -0.06 -16.06
N THR A 53 0.83 0.38 -17.14
CA THR A 53 0.12 -0.51 -18.07
C THR A 53 1.08 -1.47 -18.76
N GLY A 54 2.22 -0.97 -19.25
CA GLY A 54 3.24 -1.78 -19.90
C GLY A 54 3.80 -2.83 -18.95
N ALA A 55 4.14 -2.47 -17.72
CA ALA A 55 4.64 -3.39 -16.71
C ALA A 55 3.57 -4.40 -16.26
N TYR A 56 2.29 -4.00 -16.19
CA TYR A 56 1.20 -4.93 -15.89
C TYR A 56 1.10 -6.04 -16.94
N VAL A 57 1.16 -5.68 -18.23
CA VAL A 57 1.15 -6.66 -19.32
C VAL A 57 2.42 -7.50 -19.34
N PHE A 58 3.58 -6.85 -19.17
CA PHE A 58 4.90 -7.50 -19.22
C PHE A 58 5.05 -8.57 -18.14
N HIS A 59 4.60 -8.29 -16.91
CA HIS A 59 4.70 -9.22 -15.78
C HIS A 59 3.46 -10.10 -15.60
N TRP A 60 2.46 -10.03 -16.48
CA TRP A 60 1.21 -10.79 -16.30
C TRP A 60 1.45 -12.30 -16.17
N SER A 61 2.30 -12.87 -17.03
CA SER A 61 2.62 -14.31 -17.01
C SER A 61 3.39 -14.76 -15.78
N ASP A 62 4.05 -13.84 -15.07
CA ASP A 62 4.81 -14.16 -13.86
C ASP A 62 3.87 -14.45 -12.67
N TYR A 63 2.65 -13.92 -12.70
CA TYR A 63 1.67 -14.02 -11.61
C TYR A 63 0.41 -14.80 -11.98
N MET A 64 0.03 -14.80 -13.27
CA MET A 64 -1.21 -15.39 -13.74
C MET A 64 -0.92 -16.64 -14.57
N GLY A 65 -1.56 -17.75 -14.22
CA GLY A 65 -1.47 -19.01 -14.98
C GLY A 65 -2.31 -19.04 -16.27
N ILE A 66 -2.88 -17.90 -16.67
CA ILE A 66 -3.76 -17.76 -17.83
C ILE A 66 -3.28 -16.60 -18.72
N PRO A 67 -3.47 -16.64 -20.05
CA PRO A 67 -3.13 -15.51 -20.91
C PRO A 67 -4.08 -14.32 -20.69
N LEU A 68 -3.64 -13.12 -21.05
CA LEU A 68 -4.50 -11.95 -21.09
C LEU A 68 -5.60 -12.16 -22.13
N SER A 69 -6.86 -12.10 -21.69
CA SER A 69 -8.02 -12.18 -22.58
C SER A 69 -8.31 -10.85 -23.29
N LYS A 70 -7.94 -9.73 -22.66
CA LYS A 70 -8.12 -8.36 -23.18
C LYS A 70 -6.94 -7.48 -22.74
N PRO A 71 -6.59 -6.46 -23.53
CA PRO A 71 -5.59 -5.48 -23.10
C PRO A 71 -6.12 -4.69 -21.89
N PRO A 72 -5.40 -4.66 -20.76
CA PRO A 72 -5.77 -3.84 -19.63
C PRO A 72 -5.55 -2.36 -19.96
N SER A 73 -6.37 -1.50 -19.36
CA SER A 73 -6.24 -0.04 -19.47
C SER A 73 -6.41 0.57 -18.10
N PHE A 74 -5.60 1.59 -17.81
CA PHE A 74 -5.68 2.36 -16.58
C PHE A 74 -5.95 3.82 -16.92
N ASP A 75 -6.88 4.45 -16.19
CA ASP A 75 -6.97 5.90 -16.17
C ASP A 75 -5.94 6.47 -15.20
N GLY A 76 -5.77 7.79 -15.24
CA GLY A 76 -4.86 8.47 -14.34
C GLY A 76 -5.29 9.91 -14.15
N ARG A 77 -5.17 10.38 -12.91
CA ARG A 77 -5.41 11.78 -12.55
C ARG A 77 -4.27 12.28 -11.67
N LEU A 78 -4.04 13.59 -11.70
CA LEU A 78 -3.08 14.26 -10.83
C LEU A 78 -3.86 15.19 -9.91
N VAL A 79 -3.60 15.07 -8.61
CA VAL A 79 -4.16 15.95 -7.57
C VAL A 79 -3.00 16.62 -6.86
N VAL A 80 -3.10 17.92 -6.62
CA VAL A 80 -2.08 18.70 -5.93
C VAL A 80 -2.53 18.95 -4.50
N TYR A 81 -1.68 18.58 -3.55
CA TYR A 81 -1.88 18.86 -2.13
C TYR A 81 -0.89 19.96 -1.68
N PRO A 82 -1.37 20.99 -0.96
CA PRO A 82 -0.53 22.14 -0.61
C PRO A 82 0.45 21.85 0.53
N SER A 83 0.15 20.88 1.41
CA SER A 83 1.01 20.54 2.54
C SER A 83 1.12 19.03 2.78
N ALA A 84 2.10 18.66 3.59
CA ALA A 84 2.30 17.30 4.09
C ALA A 84 1.06 16.76 4.82
N LYS A 85 0.28 17.63 5.48
CA LYS A 85 -0.94 17.23 6.19
C LYS A 85 -1.98 16.67 5.24
N GLU A 86 -2.33 17.37 4.16
CA GLU A 86 -3.35 16.88 3.23
C GLU A 86 -2.90 15.62 2.48
N VAL A 87 -1.58 15.46 2.26
CA VAL A 87 -1.03 14.20 1.71
C VAL A 87 -1.26 13.04 2.68
N ARG A 88 -1.00 13.24 3.97
CA ARG A 88 -1.27 12.21 4.99
C ARG A 88 -2.76 11.90 5.08
N ASP A 89 -3.62 12.92 5.08
CA ASP A 89 -5.08 12.76 5.10
C ASP A 89 -5.56 11.97 3.87
N TYR A 90 -4.97 12.19 2.69
CA TYR A 90 -5.28 11.42 1.48
C TYR A 90 -4.92 9.94 1.61
N PHE A 91 -3.70 9.60 2.05
CA PHE A 91 -3.30 8.20 2.20
C PHE A 91 -4.04 7.50 3.34
N ALA A 92 -4.35 8.22 4.42
CA ALA A 92 -5.21 7.72 5.49
C ALA A 92 -6.62 7.42 4.96
N TRP A 93 -7.22 8.35 4.19
CA TRP A 93 -8.50 8.12 3.53
C TRP A 93 -8.48 6.89 2.64
N ARG A 94 -7.42 6.71 1.84
CA ARG A 94 -7.28 5.55 0.96
C ARG A 94 -7.20 4.24 1.73
N GLN A 95 -6.42 4.19 2.81
CA GLN A 95 -6.33 2.97 3.62
C GLN A 95 -7.61 2.67 4.42
N VAL A 96 -8.34 3.70 4.87
CA VAL A 96 -9.66 3.51 5.50
C VAL A 96 -10.66 2.89 4.51
N ASP A 97 -10.66 3.35 3.26
CA ASP A 97 -11.52 2.78 2.22
C ASP A 97 -11.15 1.33 1.91
N THR A 98 -9.85 1.02 1.83
CA THR A 98 -9.37 -0.37 1.71
C THR A 98 -9.96 -1.26 2.80
N HIS A 99 -9.96 -0.80 4.05
CA HIS A 99 -10.52 -1.56 5.17
C HIS A 99 -12.03 -1.77 5.03
N ILE A 100 -12.77 -0.72 4.68
CA ILE A 100 -14.24 -0.76 4.51
C ILE A 100 -14.62 -1.71 3.37
N ASN A 101 -14.00 -1.54 2.20
CA ASN A 101 -14.26 -2.33 1.00
C ASN A 101 -13.88 -3.81 1.24
N ASN A 102 -12.71 -4.08 1.83
CA ASN A 102 -12.28 -5.43 2.07
C ASN A 102 -13.18 -6.16 3.10
N LEU A 103 -13.58 -5.49 4.18
CA LEU A 103 -14.51 -6.08 5.16
C LEU A 103 -15.86 -6.39 4.49
N TYR A 104 -16.41 -5.45 3.73
CA TYR A 104 -17.65 -5.66 2.99
C TYR A 104 -17.54 -6.84 2.03
N ASN A 105 -16.52 -6.85 1.16
CA ASN A 105 -16.33 -7.87 0.14
C ASN A 105 -16.06 -9.25 0.74
N THR A 106 -15.29 -9.32 1.84
CA THR A 106 -15.06 -10.58 2.54
C THR A 106 -16.38 -11.15 3.06
N THR A 107 -17.20 -10.34 3.73
CA THR A 107 -18.50 -10.80 4.24
C THR A 107 -19.46 -11.15 3.10
N PHE A 108 -19.51 -10.32 2.05
CA PHE A 108 -20.35 -10.54 0.88
C PHE A 108 -20.04 -11.87 0.20
N TRP A 109 -18.77 -12.12 -0.13
CA TRP A 109 -18.38 -13.36 -0.81
C TRP A 109 -18.46 -14.58 0.12
N ALA A 110 -18.30 -14.44 1.43
CA ALA A 110 -18.59 -15.52 2.37
C ALA A 110 -20.08 -15.90 2.35
N LEU A 111 -20.98 -14.91 2.34
CA LEU A 111 -22.43 -15.13 2.21
C LEU A 111 -22.80 -15.84 0.90
N VAL A 112 -22.18 -15.43 -0.21
CA VAL A 112 -22.47 -16.02 -1.53
C VAL A 112 -21.86 -17.42 -1.68
N LEU A 113 -20.56 -17.56 -1.46
CA LEU A 113 -19.81 -18.78 -1.78
C LEU A 113 -19.93 -19.86 -0.72
N GLN A 114 -20.10 -19.49 0.55
CA GLN A 114 -20.18 -20.44 1.67
C GLN A 114 -21.58 -20.46 2.30
N GLY A 115 -22.28 -19.33 2.27
CA GLY A 115 -23.63 -19.18 2.83
C GLY A 115 -24.76 -19.54 1.88
N ASN A 116 -24.46 -19.96 0.64
CA ASN A 116 -25.42 -20.28 -0.42
C ASN A 116 -26.46 -19.18 -0.69
N GLN A 117 -26.11 -17.92 -0.42
CA GLN A 117 -26.96 -16.78 -0.79
C GLN A 117 -26.70 -16.38 -2.24
N THR A 118 -27.73 -15.89 -2.91
CA THR A 118 -27.55 -15.13 -4.15
C THR A 118 -26.87 -13.79 -3.87
N GLU A 119 -26.23 -13.19 -4.86
CA GLU A 119 -25.63 -11.85 -4.74
C GLU A 119 -26.64 -10.80 -4.23
N ARG A 120 -27.89 -10.89 -4.68
CA ARG A 120 -28.98 -10.01 -4.23
C ARG A 120 -29.31 -10.20 -2.74
N GLU A 121 -29.39 -11.45 -2.28
CA GLU A 121 -29.67 -11.75 -0.87
C GLU A 121 -28.51 -11.33 0.04
N ALA A 122 -27.26 -11.50 -0.43
CA ALA A 122 -26.09 -11.03 0.30
C ALA A 122 -26.06 -9.50 0.42
N HIS A 123 -26.40 -8.78 -0.65
CA HIS A 123 -26.54 -7.32 -0.60
C HIS A 123 -27.61 -6.87 0.39
N GLU A 124 -28.80 -7.47 0.36
CA GLU A 124 -29.87 -7.13 1.31
C GLU A 124 -29.51 -7.51 2.76
N THR A 125 -28.80 -8.63 2.97
CA THR A 125 -28.28 -9.01 4.29
C THR A 125 -27.30 -7.98 4.84
N LEU A 126 -26.43 -7.42 3.99
CA LEU A 126 -25.43 -6.44 4.39
C LEU A 126 -25.94 -5.01 4.46
N LYS A 127 -27.14 -4.74 3.95
CA LYS A 127 -27.73 -3.41 3.91
C LYS A 127 -28.02 -2.90 5.32
N GLY A 128 -27.53 -1.69 5.63
CA GLY A 128 -27.71 -1.07 6.95
C GLY A 128 -26.84 -1.67 8.06
N THR A 129 -25.99 -2.65 7.75
CA THR A 129 -25.06 -3.23 8.73
C THR A 129 -23.84 -2.34 8.96
N TYR A 130 -23.35 -2.32 10.19
CA TYR A 130 -22.09 -1.67 10.58
C TYR A 130 -20.91 -2.64 10.53
N SER A 131 -19.69 -2.16 10.80
CA SER A 131 -18.50 -3.02 10.80
C SER A 131 -18.60 -4.16 11.82
N LYS A 132 -19.11 -3.88 13.03
CA LYS A 132 -19.28 -4.90 14.08
C LYS A 132 -20.15 -6.08 13.60
N ASP A 133 -21.26 -5.78 12.94
CA ASP A 133 -22.19 -6.81 12.44
C ASP A 133 -21.51 -7.69 11.38
N LYS A 134 -20.69 -7.10 10.50
CA LYS A 134 -19.93 -7.85 9.49
C LYS A 134 -18.88 -8.77 10.12
N HIS A 135 -18.18 -8.30 11.16
CA HIS A 135 -17.28 -9.15 11.94
C HIS A 135 -18.04 -10.30 12.60
N GLU A 136 -19.21 -10.04 13.17
CA GLU A 136 -20.04 -11.06 13.82
C GLU A 136 -20.55 -12.10 12.81
N ILE A 137 -21.03 -11.67 11.64
CA ILE A 137 -21.44 -12.55 10.54
C ILE A 137 -20.27 -13.46 10.12
N LEU A 138 -19.09 -12.88 9.88
CA LEU A 138 -17.89 -13.63 9.48
C LEU A 138 -17.51 -14.68 10.53
N PHE A 139 -17.48 -14.28 11.80
CA PHE A 139 -17.05 -15.15 12.88
C PHE A 139 -18.07 -16.25 13.18
N GLN A 140 -19.34 -15.91 13.40
CA GLN A 140 -20.35 -16.86 13.85
C GLN A 140 -20.79 -17.82 12.74
N ARG A 141 -20.96 -17.33 11.50
CA ARG A 141 -21.49 -18.16 10.41
C ARG A 141 -20.41 -18.90 9.64
N PHE A 142 -19.21 -18.33 9.54
CA PHE A 142 -18.16 -18.85 8.67
C PHE A 142 -16.87 -19.19 9.42
N GLY A 143 -16.79 -18.91 10.73
CA GLY A 143 -15.57 -19.13 11.51
C GLY A 143 -14.40 -18.24 11.07
N ILE A 144 -14.66 -17.18 10.31
CA ILE A 144 -13.63 -16.30 9.76
C ILE A 144 -13.35 -15.18 10.77
N ASN A 145 -12.14 -15.16 11.31
CA ASN A 145 -11.65 -14.00 12.06
C ASN A 145 -11.01 -13.01 11.06
N TYR A 146 -11.73 -11.92 10.77
CA TYR A 146 -11.29 -10.88 9.84
C TYR A 146 -9.89 -10.35 10.18
N ASP A 147 -9.58 -10.11 11.46
CA ASP A 147 -8.31 -9.54 11.89
C ASP A 147 -7.11 -10.47 11.64
N LYS A 148 -7.36 -11.77 11.40
CA LYS A 148 -6.36 -12.75 11.02
C LYS A 148 -6.18 -12.90 9.51
N LEU A 149 -6.97 -12.19 8.69
CA LEU A 149 -6.74 -12.18 7.24
C LEU A 149 -5.39 -11.54 6.91
N PRO A 150 -4.77 -11.93 5.79
CA PRO A 150 -3.51 -11.34 5.34
C PRO A 150 -3.56 -9.80 5.35
N ALA A 151 -2.52 -9.18 5.91
CA ALA A 151 -2.45 -7.73 6.04
C ALA A 151 -2.52 -7.02 4.68
N LEU A 152 -2.05 -7.66 3.60
CA LEU A 152 -2.20 -7.20 2.23
C LEU A 152 -3.66 -6.83 1.89
N PHE A 153 -4.62 -7.67 2.29
CA PHE A 153 -6.04 -7.44 1.99
C PHE A 153 -6.64 -6.37 2.90
N ARG A 154 -6.23 -6.33 4.18
CA ARG A 154 -6.80 -5.41 5.16
C ARG A 154 -6.22 -3.99 5.11
N LYS A 155 -4.96 -3.84 4.67
CA LYS A 155 -4.19 -2.60 4.78
C LYS A 155 -3.66 -2.11 3.43
N GLY A 156 -3.84 -2.87 2.36
CA GLY A 156 -3.28 -2.56 1.04
C GLY A 156 -1.77 -2.76 0.98
N THR A 157 -1.14 -2.14 -0.03
CA THR A 157 0.30 -2.23 -0.28
C THR A 157 0.94 -0.85 -0.32
N THR A 158 1.88 -0.61 0.60
CA THR A 158 2.73 0.58 0.60
C THR A 158 4.12 0.24 0.04
N LEU A 159 4.57 1.02 -0.94
CA LEU A 159 5.92 0.95 -1.52
C LEU A 159 6.68 2.22 -1.15
N VAL A 160 7.83 2.06 -0.49
CA VAL A 160 8.69 3.17 -0.07
C VAL A 160 10.16 2.79 -0.20
N TYR A 161 11.02 3.78 -0.47
CA TYR A 161 12.46 3.58 -0.43
C TYR A 161 12.98 3.71 1.01
N SER A 162 13.57 2.63 1.54
CA SER A 162 14.24 2.64 2.83
C SER A 162 15.77 2.71 2.67
N ARG A 163 16.45 3.35 3.63
CA ARG A 163 17.92 3.38 3.67
C ARG A 163 18.45 2.06 4.19
N ILE A 164 19.39 1.46 3.46
CA ILE A 164 20.14 0.30 3.93
C ILE A 164 21.27 0.80 4.83
N LEU A 165 21.23 0.46 6.12
CA LEU A 165 22.33 0.63 7.05
C LEU A 165 23.38 -0.46 6.77
N ALA A 166 24.43 -0.13 6.02
CA ALA A 166 25.56 -1.02 5.81
C ALA A 166 26.70 -0.65 6.78
N PRO A 167 27.10 -1.52 7.72
CA PRO A 167 28.04 -1.18 8.80
C PRO A 167 29.47 -0.87 8.35
N SER A 168 29.81 -1.05 7.07
CA SER A 168 31.19 -1.00 6.55
C SER A 168 31.40 -0.02 5.38
N ARG A 169 30.51 0.95 5.18
CA ARG A 169 30.64 1.92 4.08
C ARG A 169 31.40 3.20 4.46
N PRO A 170 32.26 3.73 3.57
CA PRO A 170 32.90 5.02 3.79
C PRO A 170 31.85 6.14 3.90
N ILE A 171 32.12 7.09 4.80
CA ILE A 171 31.24 8.20 5.22
C ILE A 171 30.73 9.05 4.03
N ASN A 172 31.49 9.11 2.92
CA ASN A 172 31.14 9.90 1.73
C ASN A 172 30.33 9.15 0.67
N SER A 173 29.93 7.89 0.90
CA SER A 173 29.11 7.15 -0.07
C SER A 173 27.63 7.55 0.01
N LYS A 174 27.00 7.78 -1.15
CA LYS A 174 25.55 8.03 -1.21
C LYS A 174 24.80 6.90 -0.47
N PRO A 175 23.81 7.22 0.38
CA PRO A 175 23.05 6.22 1.10
C PRO A 175 22.38 5.28 0.11
N LYS A 176 22.63 3.97 0.25
CA LYS A 176 21.98 2.96 -0.59
C LYS A 176 20.53 2.87 -0.15
N THR A 177 19.61 3.05 -1.08
CA THR A 177 18.19 2.86 -0.82
C THR A 177 17.65 1.64 -1.55
N GLU A 178 16.73 0.94 -0.89
CA GLU A 178 16.02 -0.22 -1.41
C GLU A 178 14.51 0.01 -1.38
N LEU A 179 13.81 -0.51 -2.39
CA LEU A 179 12.38 -0.39 -2.51
C LEU A 179 11.67 -1.49 -1.71
N CYS A 180 11.12 -1.11 -0.56
CA CYS A 180 10.42 -2.01 0.34
C CYS A 180 8.93 -2.12 -0.02
N THR A 181 8.34 -3.28 0.28
CA THR A 181 6.89 -3.51 0.22
C THR A 181 6.37 -3.77 1.62
N LEU A 182 5.38 -3.00 2.03
CA LEU A 182 4.85 -3.00 3.38
C LEU A 182 3.34 -3.17 3.35
N HIS A 183 2.81 -3.92 4.31
CA HIS A 183 1.37 -4.10 4.56
C HIS A 183 1.07 -3.65 5.99
N VAL A 184 1.26 -2.36 6.24
CA VAL A 184 1.21 -1.75 7.58
C VAL A 184 0.22 -0.60 7.61
N ASP A 185 -0.17 -0.21 8.82
CA ASP A 185 -0.98 0.98 9.06
C ASP A 185 -0.17 2.25 8.76
N ILE A 186 -0.67 3.07 7.84
CA ILE A 186 -0.09 4.36 7.44
C ILE A 186 -0.97 5.54 7.88
N ILE A 187 -2.05 5.29 8.65
CA ILE A 187 -2.91 6.32 9.20
C ILE A 187 -2.20 6.98 10.40
N GLN A 188 -1.64 6.16 11.28
CA GLN A 188 -1.05 6.61 12.55
C GLN A 188 0.33 7.26 12.36
N ASP A 189 0.68 8.16 13.29
CA ASP A 189 1.97 8.89 13.28
C ASP A 189 3.19 7.96 13.29
N ALA A 190 3.07 6.74 13.84
CA ALA A 190 4.17 5.78 13.93
C ALA A 190 4.80 5.42 12.57
N PHE A 191 4.02 5.45 11.49
CA PHE A 191 4.58 5.23 10.14
C PHE A 191 5.39 6.44 9.67
N TRP A 192 4.90 7.65 9.95
CA TRP A 192 5.45 8.92 9.45
C TRP A 192 6.61 9.44 10.30
N GLN A 193 6.64 9.11 11.58
CA GLN A 193 7.62 9.58 12.54
C GLN A 193 8.43 8.40 13.09
N PRO A 194 9.74 8.58 13.32
CA PRO A 194 10.54 7.56 13.98
C PRO A 194 10.07 7.43 15.43
N ALA A 195 10.16 6.22 15.99
CA ALA A 195 9.95 6.04 17.42
C ALA A 195 10.93 6.95 18.19
N LYS A 196 10.42 7.76 19.13
CA LYS A 196 11.27 8.53 20.05
C LYS A 196 12.03 7.53 20.93
N GLY A 197 13.26 7.16 20.56
CA GLY A 197 14.21 6.47 21.47
C GLY A 197 14.90 5.18 20.99
N GLU A 198 14.65 4.64 19.80
CA GLU A 198 15.29 3.37 19.40
C GLU A 198 16.54 3.56 18.53
N ASN A 199 17.65 3.90 19.18
CA ASN A 199 18.98 3.49 18.71
C ASN A 199 19.25 2.05 19.18
N SER A 200 18.62 1.04 18.56
CA SER A 200 19.13 -0.35 18.48
C SER A 200 18.09 -1.28 17.86
N LEU A 201 18.35 -1.77 16.65
CA LEU A 201 17.79 -3.03 16.19
C LEU A 201 18.94 -4.04 16.15
N THR A 202 18.99 -4.88 17.17
CA THR A 202 19.94 -5.98 17.32
C THR A 202 19.61 -7.11 16.34
N SER A 203 20.68 -7.82 15.96
CA SER A 203 20.70 -8.97 15.05
C SER A 203 19.72 -10.08 15.41
N ALA A 204 19.08 -10.63 14.38
CA ALA A 204 18.14 -11.74 14.49
C ALA A 204 18.81 -13.05 14.97
N GLN A 205 18.12 -13.76 15.86
CA GLN A 205 18.14 -15.23 15.91
C GLN A 205 16.71 -15.78 16.10
N ASN A 206 16.47 -16.81 15.31
CA ASN A 206 15.42 -17.84 15.18
C ASN A 206 14.13 -17.89 16.04
N ASP A 207 13.11 -18.33 15.28
CA ASP A 207 11.97 -19.19 15.61
C ASP A 207 10.57 -18.64 15.92
N THR A 208 9.62 -19.30 15.25
CA THR A 208 8.15 -19.32 15.31
C THR A 208 7.35 -18.23 14.57
N GLU A 209 6.73 -18.67 13.48
CA GLU A 209 5.62 -18.05 12.76
C GLU A 209 4.48 -17.70 13.74
N ILE A 210 3.82 -16.55 13.51
CA ILE A 210 2.69 -15.94 14.26
C ILE A 210 3.02 -14.62 15.04
N VAL A 211 4.24 -14.07 14.97
CA VAL A 211 4.59 -12.75 15.58
C VAL A 211 4.99 -11.66 14.56
N ASP A 212 4.49 -11.74 13.32
CA ASP A 212 5.06 -10.96 12.20
C ASP A 212 4.57 -9.51 12.12
N GLU A 213 3.34 -9.19 12.51
CA GLU A 213 2.79 -7.83 12.35
C GLU A 213 3.43 -6.78 13.26
N ASP A 214 3.62 -7.08 14.56
CA ASP A 214 4.24 -6.13 15.49
C ASP A 214 5.72 -5.94 15.17
N ARG A 215 6.41 -7.01 14.76
CA ARG A 215 7.79 -6.95 14.29
C ARG A 215 7.91 -6.14 13.01
N GLN A 216 6.93 -6.24 12.10
CA GLN A 216 6.88 -5.43 10.89
C GLN A 216 6.53 -3.97 11.22
N ARG A 217 5.63 -3.69 12.18
CA ARG A 217 5.34 -2.33 12.68
C ARG A 217 6.60 -1.65 13.23
N SER A 218 7.35 -2.30 14.12
CA SER A 218 8.59 -1.74 14.66
C SER A 218 9.66 -1.51 13.59
N LYS A 219 9.80 -2.44 12.64
CA LYS A 219 10.72 -2.26 11.50
C LYS A 219 10.31 -1.14 10.56
N CYS A 220 9.01 -0.85 10.43
CA CYS A 220 8.48 0.16 9.52
C CYS A 220 8.31 1.54 10.16
N ALA A 221 8.54 1.67 11.47
CA ALA A 221 8.41 2.92 12.18
C ALA A 221 9.32 3.99 11.58
N GLY A 222 8.76 5.16 11.28
CA GLY A 222 9.47 6.27 10.64
C GLY A 222 9.91 6.05 9.19
N MET A 223 9.53 4.95 8.53
CA MET A 223 9.82 4.78 7.09
C MET A 223 9.13 5.86 6.23
N GLY A 224 8.00 6.40 6.69
CA GLY A 224 7.31 7.53 6.07
C GLY A 224 8.00 8.88 6.28
N MET A 225 9.01 8.99 7.16
CA MET A 225 9.68 10.28 7.42
C MET A 225 10.37 10.83 6.17
N HIS A 226 10.93 9.96 5.33
CA HIS A 226 11.62 10.36 4.10
C HIS A 226 10.66 10.55 2.92
N VAL A 227 9.37 10.32 3.12
CA VAL A 227 8.34 10.44 2.08
C VAL A 227 7.86 11.88 1.96
N LEU A 228 7.78 12.60 3.08
CA LEU A 228 7.35 13.99 3.16
C LEU A 228 8.57 14.88 3.44
N PRO A 229 8.65 16.08 2.84
CA PRO A 229 9.70 17.03 3.18
C PRO A 229 9.64 17.36 4.67
N THR A 230 10.80 17.47 5.34
CA THR A 230 10.85 18.08 6.67
C THR A 230 10.51 19.55 6.52
N ASP A 231 9.44 20.01 7.17
CA ASP A 231 9.15 21.43 7.31
C ASP A 231 10.25 22.05 8.18
N THR A 232 11.37 22.41 7.55
CA THR A 232 12.32 23.35 8.11
C THR A 232 11.68 24.72 7.98
N ILE A 233 11.11 25.21 9.09
CA ILE A 233 10.77 26.61 9.30
C ILE A 233 12.08 27.42 9.35
#